data_AF-A0A7C6UIR7-F1
#
_entry.id   AF-A0A7C6UIR7-F1
#
_cell.length_a   1.000
_cell.length_b   1.000
_cell.length_c   1.000
_cell.angle_alpha   90.00
_cell.angle_beta   90.00
_cell.angle_gamma   90.00
#
_symmetry.space_group_name_H-M   'P 1'
#
loop_
_entity.id
_entity.type
_entity.pdbx_description
1 polymer ?
#
loop_
_entity_poly.entity_id
_entity_poly.type
_entity_poly.pdbx_seq_one_letter_code
_entity_poly.pdbx_strand_id
1 'polypeptide(L)'
;MTAEEKKDLEKLVHELHQEKLNLEKDINDLNLIKIEKLEAINEELEKKSDWMDKERIKAIKERDNLIRKVRHSNEKNWKNALKMIFILGVLDLAVIPLIITLLGIPLQWLFVSIGLVTFFGIMLITNYMSGTSPFNTGEIRKSIITSLTIVYLAFVPLISFGIFESSLGTSAQPIVNNFTWLIAAVIVLYFSTRPIEEYIKKVNKN
;
A
#
# COMPACT_ATOMS: atom_id res chain seq x y z
N MET A 1 -36.95 -87.48 -5.76
CA MET A 1 -35.52 -87.14 -5.91
C MET A 1 -34.77 -88.39 -6.33
N THR A 2 -34.23 -88.40 -7.54
CA THR A 2 -33.35 -89.47 -8.02
C THR A 2 -31.96 -89.34 -7.37
N ALA A 3 -31.18 -90.42 -7.36
CA ALA A 3 -29.84 -90.41 -6.74
C ALA A 3 -28.87 -89.44 -7.45
N GLU A 4 -29.08 -89.17 -8.74
CA GLU A 4 -28.32 -88.17 -9.51
C GLU A 4 -28.59 -86.73 -9.06
N GLU A 5 -29.85 -86.36 -8.84
CA GLU A 5 -30.22 -85.01 -8.39
C GLU A 5 -29.58 -84.63 -7.04
N LYS A 6 -29.40 -85.59 -6.13
CA LYS A 6 -28.71 -85.35 -4.85
C LYS A 6 -27.22 -85.07 -5.04
N LYS A 7 -26.58 -85.79 -5.96
CA LYS A 7 -25.14 -85.70 -6.20
C LYS A 7 -24.76 -84.38 -6.88
N ASP A 8 -25.60 -83.93 -7.81
CA ASP A 8 -25.44 -82.62 -8.46
C ASP A 8 -25.69 -81.47 -7.47
N LEU A 9 -26.68 -81.63 -6.58
CA LEU A 9 -26.95 -80.65 -5.52
C LEU A 9 -25.78 -80.54 -4.53
N GLU A 10 -25.19 -81.66 -4.11
CA GLU A 10 -23.99 -81.65 -3.24
C GLU A 10 -22.80 -80.96 -3.90
N LYS A 11 -22.60 -81.18 -5.21
CA LYS A 11 -21.54 -80.52 -5.97
C LYS A 11 -21.75 -79.00 -6.05
N LEU A 12 -22.97 -78.55 -6.34
CA LEU A 12 -23.34 -77.13 -6.36
C LEU A 12 -23.16 -76.46 -4.99
N VAL A 13 -23.56 -77.14 -3.91
CA VAL A 13 -23.36 -76.65 -2.54
C VAL A 13 -21.87 -76.52 -2.22
N HIS A 14 -21.06 -77.48 -2.67
CA HIS A 14 -19.61 -77.42 -2.47
C HIS A 14 -18.96 -76.29 -3.27
N GLU A 15 -19.33 -76.11 -4.53
CA GLU A 15 -18.86 -75.00 -5.39
C GLU A 15 -19.23 -73.64 -4.80
N LEU A 16 -20.49 -73.46 -4.37
CA LEU A 16 -20.95 -72.24 -3.69
C LEU A 16 -20.19 -71.98 -2.38
N HIS A 17 -19.88 -73.04 -1.63
CA HIS A 17 -19.11 -72.90 -0.39
C HIS A 17 -17.67 -72.45 -0.66
N GLN A 18 -17.03 -73.00 -1.69
CA GLN A 18 -15.70 -72.57 -2.13
C GLN A 18 -15.71 -71.13 -2.67
N GLU A 19 -16.71 -70.76 -3.46
CA GLU A 19 -16.87 -69.41 -3.96
C GLU A 19 -17.06 -68.41 -2.82
N LYS A 20 -17.88 -68.74 -1.81
CA LYS A 20 -18.02 -67.92 -0.60
C LYS A 20 -16.69 -67.73 0.12
N LEU A 21 -15.90 -68.80 0.31
CA LEU A 21 -14.60 -68.71 0.97
C LEU A 21 -13.61 -67.85 0.18
N ASN A 22 -13.59 -67.96 -1.15
CA ASN A 22 -12.75 -67.14 -2.01
C ASN A 22 -13.17 -65.66 -1.94
N LEU A 23 -14.46 -65.36 -2.02
CA LEU A 23 -14.98 -64.01 -1.89
C LEU A 23 -14.69 -63.40 -0.51
N GLU A 24 -14.80 -64.18 0.56
CA GLU A 24 -14.49 -63.74 1.92
C GLU A 24 -13.01 -63.39 2.07
N LYS A 25 -12.13 -64.19 1.45
CA LYS A 25 -10.70 -63.90 1.39
C LYS A 25 -10.40 -62.63 0.57
N ASP A 26 -10.99 -62.51 -0.62
CA ASP A 26 -10.80 -61.34 -1.49
C ASP A 26 -11.26 -60.06 -0.79
N ILE A 27 -12.42 -60.09 -0.10
CA ILE A 27 -12.91 -58.95 0.69
C ILE A 27 -11.91 -58.57 1.79
N ASN A 28 -11.33 -59.56 2.47
CA ASN A 28 -10.40 -59.31 3.56
C ASN A 28 -9.08 -58.69 3.05
N ASP A 29 -8.55 -59.22 1.93
CA ASP A 29 -7.36 -58.67 1.27
C ASP A 29 -7.62 -57.24 0.77
N LEU A 30 -8.81 -56.96 0.23
CA LEU A 30 -9.19 -55.63 -0.22
C LEU A 30 -9.32 -54.64 0.94
N ASN A 31 -9.83 -55.09 2.09
CA ASN A 31 -9.91 -54.29 3.30
C ASN A 31 -8.51 -53.96 3.85
N LEU A 32 -7.58 -54.92 3.85
CA LEU A 32 -6.19 -54.69 4.22
C LEU A 32 -5.53 -53.64 3.34
N ILE A 33 -5.63 -53.79 2.01
CA ILE A 33 -5.07 -52.82 1.05
C ILE A 33 -5.68 -51.43 1.24
N LYS A 34 -6.98 -51.36 1.57
CA LYS A 34 -7.67 -50.09 1.82
C LYS A 34 -7.15 -49.42 3.10
N ILE A 35 -6.91 -50.18 4.16
CA ILE A 35 -6.34 -49.67 5.42
C ILE A 35 -4.92 -49.12 5.18
N GLU A 36 -4.05 -49.90 4.51
CA GLU A 36 -2.68 -49.46 4.21
C GLU A 36 -2.66 -48.17 3.37
N LYS A 37 -3.53 -48.06 2.36
CA LYS A 37 -3.64 -46.84 1.55
C LYS A 37 -4.13 -45.64 2.37
N LEU A 38 -5.11 -45.84 3.25
CA LEU A 38 -5.60 -44.77 4.11
C LEU A 38 -4.53 -44.30 5.10
N GLU A 39 -3.75 -45.22 5.64
CA GLU A 39 -2.64 -44.91 6.55
C GLU A 39 -1.54 -44.12 5.83
N ALA A 40 -1.13 -44.53 4.63
CA ALA A 40 -0.16 -43.80 3.82
C ALA A 40 -0.63 -42.38 3.44
N ILE A 41 -1.90 -42.22 3.05
CA ILE A 41 -2.49 -40.91 2.75
C ILE A 41 -2.53 -40.03 4.02
N ASN A 42 -2.87 -40.61 5.16
CA ASN A 42 -2.93 -39.86 6.41
C ASN A 42 -1.55 -39.36 6.85
N GLU A 43 -0.52 -40.21 6.72
CA GLU A 43 0.87 -39.81 7.01
C GLU A 43 1.37 -38.70 6.06
N GLU A 44 1.00 -38.77 4.77
CA GLU A 44 1.33 -37.72 3.81
C GLU A 44 0.62 -36.39 4.15
N LEU A 45 -0.65 -36.45 4.53
CA LEU A 45 -1.43 -35.28 4.95
C LEU A 45 -0.86 -34.65 6.23
N GLU A 46 -0.44 -35.46 7.21
CA GLU A 46 0.18 -34.99 8.44
C GLU A 46 1.49 -34.26 8.15
N LYS A 47 2.38 -34.85 7.33
CA LYS A 47 3.62 -34.19 6.87
C LYS A 47 3.35 -32.88 6.13
N LYS A 48 2.30 -32.84 5.29
CA LYS A 48 1.90 -31.63 4.57
C LYS A 48 1.37 -30.56 5.51
N SER A 49 0.59 -30.93 6.52
CA SER A 49 0.09 -30.02 7.54
C SER A 49 1.25 -29.39 8.31
N ASP A 50 2.20 -30.19 8.79
CA ASP A 50 3.40 -29.72 9.50
C ASP A 50 4.25 -28.78 8.66
N TRP A 51 4.40 -29.09 7.37
CA TRP A 51 5.13 -28.24 6.45
C TRP A 51 4.43 -26.89 6.25
N MET A 52 3.11 -26.88 6.07
CA MET A 52 2.32 -25.65 5.95
C MET A 52 2.38 -24.80 7.23
N ASP A 53 2.37 -25.42 8.41
CA ASP A 53 2.48 -24.69 9.67
C ASP A 53 3.86 -24.04 9.84
N LYS A 54 4.93 -24.73 9.45
CA LYS A 54 6.28 -24.16 9.42
C LYS A 54 6.37 -22.97 8.47
N GLU A 55 5.77 -23.07 7.28
CA GLU A 55 5.71 -21.94 6.33
C GLU A 55 4.91 -20.76 6.88
N ARG A 56 3.75 -21.01 7.49
CA ARG A 56 2.94 -19.97 8.14
C ARG A 56 3.74 -19.24 9.20
N ILE A 57 4.42 -19.98 10.09
CA ILE A 57 5.25 -19.39 11.15
C ILE A 57 6.39 -18.56 10.55
N LYS A 58 7.05 -19.04 9.49
CA LYS A 58 8.11 -18.30 8.80
C LYS A 58 7.60 -17.00 8.18
N ALA A 59 6.47 -17.06 7.48
CA ALA A 59 5.83 -15.90 6.87
C ALA A 59 5.41 -14.85 7.90
N ILE A 60 4.88 -15.28 9.05
CA ILE A 60 4.53 -14.38 10.17
C ILE A 60 5.79 -13.68 10.72
N LYS A 61 6.88 -14.43 10.97
CA LYS A 61 8.14 -13.87 11.46
C LYS A 61 8.76 -12.87 10.48
N GLU A 62 8.71 -13.16 9.18
CA GLU A 62 9.19 -12.24 8.14
C GLU A 62 8.35 -10.96 8.10
N ARG A 63 7.03 -11.07 8.15
CA ARG A 63 6.14 -9.90 8.25
C ARG A 63 6.45 -9.06 9.50
N ASP A 64 6.60 -9.67 10.67
CA ASP A 64 6.89 -8.93 11.90
C ASP A 64 8.25 -8.23 11.86
N ASN A 65 9.26 -8.88 11.27
CA ASN A 65 10.58 -8.26 11.05
C ASN A 65 10.50 -7.06 10.10
N LEU A 66 9.73 -7.18 9.02
CA LEU A 66 9.49 -6.08 8.08
C LEU A 66 8.74 -4.93 8.75
N ILE A 67 7.68 -5.22 9.49
CA ILE A 67 6.90 -4.22 10.23
C ILE A 67 7.80 -3.47 11.23
N ARG A 68 8.67 -4.18 11.97
CA ARG A 68 9.64 -3.55 12.87
C ARG A 68 10.63 -2.65 12.14
N LYS A 69 11.18 -3.09 11.00
CA LYS A 69 12.09 -2.26 10.17
C LYS A 69 11.39 -1.01 9.65
N VAL A 70 10.18 -1.15 9.13
CA VAL A 70 9.37 -0.02 8.63
C VAL A 70 9.07 0.95 9.76
N ARG A 71 8.61 0.47 10.93
CA ARG A 71 8.28 1.34 12.07
C ARG A 71 9.49 2.15 12.56
N HIS A 72 10.64 1.51 12.74
CA HIS A 72 11.85 2.19 13.22
C HIS A 72 12.39 3.19 12.19
N SER A 73 12.35 2.83 10.90
CA SER A 73 12.74 3.75 9.82
C SER A 73 11.81 4.97 9.78
N ASN A 74 10.49 4.75 9.88
CA ASN A 74 9.50 5.80 9.78
C ASN A 74 9.55 6.77 10.99
N GLU A 75 9.78 6.27 12.21
CA GLU A 75 9.91 7.11 13.41
C GLU A 75 11.13 8.04 13.34
N LYS A 76 12.28 7.52 12.87
CA LYS A 76 13.50 8.33 12.69
C LYS A 76 13.30 9.40 11.60
N ASN A 77 12.66 9.03 10.50
CA ASN A 77 12.39 9.95 9.40
C ASN A 77 11.42 11.06 9.82
N TRP A 78 10.41 10.76 10.65
CA TRP A 78 9.44 11.75 11.13
C TRP A 78 10.05 12.77 12.08
N LYS A 79 10.91 12.35 13.02
CA LYS A 79 11.63 13.27 13.93
C LYS A 79 12.54 14.24 13.16
N ASN A 80 13.21 13.75 12.11
CA ASN A 80 14.05 14.58 11.26
C ASN A 80 13.23 15.52 10.37
N ALA A 81 12.09 15.05 9.83
CA ALA A 81 11.18 15.89 9.07
C ALA A 81 10.63 17.05 9.92
N LEU A 82 10.26 16.81 11.18
CA LEU A 82 9.83 17.87 12.11
C LEU A 82 10.93 18.91 12.34
N LYS A 83 12.19 18.49 12.49
CA LYS A 83 13.33 19.42 12.58
C LYS A 83 13.48 20.24 11.30
N MET A 84 13.34 19.63 10.13
CA MET A 84 13.39 20.35 8.85
C MET A 84 12.24 21.35 8.71
N ILE A 85 11.02 21.00 9.11
CA ILE A 85 9.86 21.92 9.12
C ILE A 85 10.13 23.11 10.06
N PHE A 86 10.69 22.85 11.25
CA PHE A 86 11.03 23.91 12.19
C PHE A 86 12.10 24.86 11.62
N ILE A 87 13.16 24.32 11.01
CA ILE A 87 14.21 25.12 10.36
C ILE A 87 13.62 25.96 9.22
N LEU A 88 12.72 25.39 8.42
CA LEU A 88 12.03 26.08 7.34
C LEU A 88 11.16 27.23 7.86
N GLY A 89 10.40 27.01 8.93
CA GLY A 89 9.63 28.07 9.57
C GLY A 89 10.49 29.23 10.09
N VAL A 90 11.66 28.94 10.67
CA VAL A 90 12.63 29.97 11.09
C VAL A 90 13.19 30.72 9.89
N LEU A 91 13.49 30.02 8.79
CA LEU A 91 13.98 30.62 7.55
C LEU A 91 12.95 31.62 6.99
N ASP A 92 11.67 31.24 6.92
CA ASP A 92 10.61 32.07 6.34
C ASP A 92 10.22 33.25 7.23
N LEU A 93 10.24 33.11 8.56
CA LEU A 93 9.83 34.17 9.49
C LEU A 93 10.95 35.13 9.89
N ALA A 94 12.20 34.68 9.93
CA ALA A 94 13.31 35.50 10.40
C ALA A 94 14.27 35.90 9.27
N VAL A 95 14.72 34.93 8.46
CA VAL A 95 15.81 35.16 7.50
C VAL A 95 15.32 35.92 6.28
N ILE A 96 14.19 35.51 5.68
CA ILE A 96 13.64 36.17 4.48
C ILE A 96 13.25 37.63 4.77
N PRO A 97 12.51 37.96 5.86
CA PRO A 97 12.16 39.35 6.16
C PRO A 97 13.39 40.22 6.48
N LEU A 98 14.40 39.65 7.15
CA LEU A 98 15.65 40.35 7.44
C LEU A 98 16.44 40.71 6.17
N ILE A 99 16.53 39.78 5.21
CA ILE A 99 17.22 40.03 3.93
C ILE A 99 16.49 41.11 3.12
N ILE A 100 15.16 41.07 3.07
CA ILE A 100 14.35 42.02 2.29
C ILE A 100 14.45 43.43 2.88
N THR A 101 14.40 43.55 4.21
CA THR A 101 14.56 44.83 4.91
C THR A 101 15.98 45.40 4.75
N LEU A 102 17.01 44.55 4.81
CA LEU A 102 18.41 44.97 4.62
C LEU A 102 18.70 45.44 3.19
N LEU A 103 18.13 44.78 2.18
CA LEU A 103 18.31 45.11 0.76
C LEU A 103 17.35 46.19 0.25
N GLY A 104 16.41 46.67 1.08
CA GLY A 104 15.42 47.67 0.68
C GLY A 104 14.46 47.22 -0.43
N ILE A 105 14.24 45.92 -0.56
CA ILE A 105 13.39 45.33 -1.61
C ILE A 105 11.91 45.62 -1.29
N PRO A 106 11.05 45.90 -2.30
CA PRO A 106 9.62 46.08 -2.07
C PRO A 106 8.99 44.88 -1.34
N LEU A 107 8.11 45.18 -0.39
CA LEU A 107 7.47 44.19 0.48
C LEU A 107 6.71 43.08 -0.29
N GLN A 108 6.30 43.34 -1.54
CA GLN A 108 5.64 42.38 -2.42
C GLN A 108 6.52 41.16 -2.73
N TRP A 109 7.84 41.33 -2.78
CA TRP A 109 8.79 40.23 -3.01
C TRP A 109 8.92 39.29 -1.82
N LEU A 110 8.46 39.71 -0.64
CA LEU A 110 8.39 38.85 0.55
C LEU A 110 7.41 37.71 0.33
N PHE A 111 6.24 38.02 -0.27
CA PHE A 111 5.24 37.02 -0.62
C PHE A 111 5.80 35.98 -1.61
N VAL A 112 6.46 36.45 -2.67
CA VAL A 112 7.05 35.56 -3.69
C VAL A 112 8.16 34.69 -3.08
N SER A 113 9.01 35.27 -2.25
CA SER A 113 10.17 34.58 -1.65
C SER A 113 9.72 33.52 -0.64
N ILE A 114 8.80 33.85 0.28
CA ILE A 114 8.25 32.87 1.23
C ILE A 114 7.57 31.73 0.49
N GLY A 115 6.78 32.04 -0.55
CA GLY A 115 6.03 31.02 -1.30
C GLY A 115 6.94 30.05 -2.03
N LEU A 116 8.03 30.55 -2.60
CA LEU A 116 8.99 29.72 -3.33
C LEU A 116 9.82 28.86 -2.38
N VAL A 117 10.27 29.41 -1.25
CA VAL A 117 11.05 28.69 -0.24
C VAL A 117 10.19 27.64 0.47
N THR A 118 8.98 27.99 0.91
CA THR A 118 8.02 27.01 1.46
C THR A 118 7.71 25.90 0.47
N PHE A 119 7.46 26.23 -0.80
CA PHE A 119 7.16 25.23 -1.84
C PHE A 119 8.28 24.20 -1.98
N PHE A 120 9.51 24.66 -2.25
CA PHE A 120 10.64 23.75 -2.47
C PHE A 120 11.05 23.02 -1.19
N GLY A 121 11.01 23.69 -0.04
CA GLY A 121 11.39 23.07 1.21
C GLY A 121 10.39 21.99 1.66
N ILE A 122 9.08 22.21 1.49
CA ILE A 122 8.07 21.17 1.76
C ILE A 122 8.16 20.04 0.74
N MET A 123 8.43 20.34 -0.53
CA MET A 123 8.67 19.31 -1.55
C MET A 123 9.84 18.40 -1.16
N LEU A 124 10.94 18.97 -0.65
CA LEU A 124 12.10 18.23 -0.14
C LEU A 124 11.76 17.40 1.09
N ILE A 125 11.04 17.96 2.06
CA ILE A 125 10.62 17.25 3.29
C ILE A 125 9.70 16.08 2.96
N THR A 126 8.74 16.29 2.07
CA THR A 126 7.78 15.25 1.65
C THR A 126 8.47 14.12 0.89
N ASN A 127 9.48 14.45 0.09
CA ASN A 127 10.34 13.46 -0.58
C ASN A 127 11.18 12.67 0.45
N TYR A 128 11.85 13.37 1.37
CA TYR A 128 12.63 12.74 2.44
C TYR A 128 11.79 11.76 3.28
N MET A 129 10.54 12.11 3.59
CA MET A 129 9.62 11.23 4.32
C MET A 129 9.14 10.04 3.51
N SER A 130 9.07 10.13 2.18
CA SER A 130 8.55 9.05 1.34
C SER A 130 9.50 7.86 1.26
N GLY A 131 10.78 8.02 1.61
CA GLY A 131 11.71 6.92 1.89
C GLY A 131 12.03 6.00 0.71
N THR A 132 11.44 6.23 -0.47
CA THR A 132 11.74 5.54 -1.72
C THR A 132 12.58 6.46 -2.60
N SER A 133 13.74 5.96 -3.02
CA SER A 133 14.60 6.59 -4.01
C SER A 133 14.53 5.76 -5.30
N PRO A 134 14.48 6.36 -6.51
CA PRO A 134 14.01 7.69 -6.87
C PRO A 134 12.57 7.64 -7.42
N PHE A 135 11.77 8.64 -7.06
CA PHE A 135 10.63 9.15 -7.82
C PHE A 135 9.75 8.11 -8.55
N ASN A 136 8.94 7.40 -7.79
CA ASN A 136 7.74 6.81 -8.38
C ASN A 136 6.78 7.95 -8.80
N THR A 137 6.21 7.90 -10.00
CA THR A 137 5.44 9.01 -10.62
C THR A 137 4.29 9.50 -9.73
N GLY A 138 3.74 8.62 -8.89
CA GLY A 138 2.69 8.96 -7.92
C GLY A 138 3.19 9.76 -6.71
N GLU A 139 4.43 9.54 -6.25
CA GLU A 139 5.02 10.23 -5.10
C GLU A 139 5.41 11.67 -5.46
N ILE A 140 5.89 11.91 -6.68
CA ILE A 140 6.10 13.28 -7.22
C ILE A 140 4.79 14.04 -7.20
N ARG A 141 3.73 13.45 -7.77
CA ARG A 141 2.41 14.07 -7.87
C ARG A 141 1.90 14.48 -6.49
N LYS A 142 2.01 13.57 -5.51
CA LYS A 142 1.62 13.83 -4.12
C LYS A 142 2.45 14.95 -3.49
N SER A 143 3.77 14.94 -3.65
CA SER A 143 4.67 15.96 -3.09
C SER A 143 4.39 17.37 -3.66
N ILE A 144 4.15 17.49 -4.96
CA ILE A 144 3.79 18.76 -5.62
C ILE A 144 2.49 19.32 -5.05
N ILE A 145 1.47 18.48 -4.86
CA ILE A 145 0.17 18.95 -4.36
C ILE A 145 0.25 19.30 -2.88
N THR A 146 0.92 18.48 -2.08
CA THR A 146 1.12 18.75 -0.65
C THR A 146 1.86 20.06 -0.45
N SER A 147 2.95 20.31 -1.20
CA SER A 147 3.68 21.58 -1.14
C SER A 147 2.82 22.77 -1.57
N LEU A 148 2.14 22.70 -2.73
CA LEU A 148 1.24 23.77 -3.18
C LEU A 148 0.10 24.07 -2.19
N THR A 149 -0.49 23.03 -1.60
CA THR A 149 -1.59 23.17 -0.62
C THR A 149 -1.10 23.83 0.66
N ILE A 150 0.07 23.47 1.15
CA ILE A 150 0.62 24.09 2.37
C ILE A 150 1.03 25.53 2.12
N VAL A 151 1.61 25.84 0.95
CA VAL A 151 1.91 27.22 0.55
C VAL A 151 0.63 28.06 0.54
N TYR A 152 -0.45 27.55 -0.04
CA TYR A 152 -1.76 28.21 -0.02
C TYR A 152 -2.30 28.41 1.41
N LEU A 153 -2.27 27.37 2.25
CA LEU A 153 -2.68 27.46 3.65
C LEU A 153 -1.81 28.42 4.48
N ALA A 154 -0.52 28.57 4.16
CA ALA A 154 0.36 29.53 4.82
C ALA A 154 0.00 30.97 4.45
N PHE A 155 -0.46 31.21 3.21
CA PHE A 155 -0.82 32.54 2.74
C PHE A 155 -2.24 32.98 3.12
N VAL A 156 -3.20 32.06 3.21
CA VAL A 156 -4.61 32.39 3.54
C VAL A 156 -4.75 33.25 4.81
N PRO A 157 -4.09 32.93 5.95
CA PRO A 157 -4.14 33.76 7.16
C PRO A 157 -3.50 35.13 6.96
N LEU A 158 -2.34 35.19 6.29
CA LEU A 158 -1.62 36.44 6.05
C LEU A 158 -2.46 37.45 5.25
N ILE A 159 -3.28 36.96 4.34
CA ILE A 159 -4.19 37.76 3.52
C ILE A 159 -5.47 38.10 4.29
N SER A 160 -6.08 37.11 4.96
CA SER A 160 -7.38 37.27 5.64
C SER A 160 -7.30 38.23 6.84
N PHE A 161 -6.15 38.28 7.52
CA PHE A 161 -5.91 39.19 8.65
C PHE A 161 -5.33 40.55 8.23
N GLY A 162 -5.15 40.83 6.94
CA GLY A 162 -4.74 42.15 6.46
C GLY A 162 -3.33 42.58 6.89
N ILE A 163 -2.46 41.65 7.28
CA ILE A 163 -1.12 41.95 7.82
C ILE A 163 -0.23 42.65 6.77
N PHE A 164 -0.57 42.51 5.48
CA PHE A 164 0.11 43.11 4.34
C PHE A 164 -0.77 44.17 3.64
N GLU A 165 -1.27 45.15 4.38
CA GLU A 165 -1.73 46.40 3.75
C GLU A 165 -0.51 47.15 3.20
N SER A 166 -0.45 47.31 1.87
CA SER A 166 0.69 47.98 1.22
C SER A 166 0.70 49.46 1.63
N SER A 167 1.79 49.93 2.24
CA SER A 167 2.02 51.36 2.46
C SER A 167 2.33 52.14 1.17
N LEU A 168 2.41 51.46 0.01
CA LEU A 168 2.85 52.02 -1.28
C LEU A 168 1.80 51.95 -2.42
N GLY A 169 0.51 51.80 -2.10
CA GLY A 169 -0.58 51.98 -3.08
C GLY A 169 -0.72 50.91 -4.17
N THR A 170 0.01 49.80 -4.10
CA THR A 170 -0.15 48.64 -5.01
C THR A 170 -0.57 47.42 -4.20
N SER A 171 -1.88 47.15 -4.23
CA SER A 171 -2.51 46.02 -3.56
C SER A 171 -1.89 44.69 -4.04
N ALA A 172 -1.52 43.82 -3.11
CA ALA A 172 -1.03 42.46 -3.40
C ALA A 172 -2.14 41.51 -3.90
N GLN A 173 -3.38 41.99 -3.93
CA GLN A 173 -4.59 41.24 -4.25
C GLN A 173 -4.62 40.60 -5.66
N PRO A 174 -4.04 41.20 -6.73
CA PRO A 174 -3.94 40.54 -8.03
C PRO A 174 -3.04 39.29 -8.00
N ILE A 175 -1.92 39.35 -7.27
CA ILE A 175 -0.98 38.23 -7.13
C ILE A 175 -1.68 37.07 -6.40
N VAL A 176 -2.41 37.40 -5.33
CA VAL A 176 -3.18 36.45 -4.54
C VAL A 176 -4.29 35.80 -5.38
N ASN A 177 -5.09 36.58 -6.11
CA ASN A 177 -6.17 36.03 -6.93
C ASN A 177 -5.64 35.07 -8.01
N ASN A 178 -4.55 35.43 -8.68
CA ASN A 178 -3.91 34.57 -9.66
C ASN A 178 -3.37 33.28 -9.02
N PHE A 179 -2.80 33.38 -7.82
CA PHE A 179 -2.31 32.23 -7.08
C PHE A 179 -3.45 31.28 -6.66
N THR A 180 -4.57 31.81 -6.16
CA THR A 180 -5.76 31.01 -5.81
C THR A 180 -6.32 30.26 -7.02
N TRP A 181 -6.39 30.92 -8.18
CA TRP A 181 -6.83 30.28 -9.43
C TRP A 181 -5.86 29.20 -9.90
N LEU A 182 -4.55 29.42 -9.76
CA LEU A 182 -3.54 28.43 -10.07
C LEU A 182 -3.69 27.19 -9.18
N ILE A 183 -3.88 27.36 -7.87
CA ILE A 183 -4.11 26.26 -6.93
C ILE A 183 -5.39 25.49 -7.27
N ALA A 184 -6.50 26.20 -7.55
CA ALA A 184 -7.74 25.58 -7.97
C ALA A 184 -7.55 24.72 -9.23
N ALA A 185 -6.83 25.24 -10.23
CA ALA A 185 -6.52 24.50 -11.45
C ALA A 185 -5.68 23.23 -11.17
N VAL A 186 -4.66 23.33 -10.32
CA VAL A 186 -3.83 22.16 -9.96
C VAL A 186 -4.65 21.09 -9.24
N ILE A 187 -5.53 21.47 -8.32
CA ILE A 187 -6.41 20.54 -7.60
C ILE A 187 -7.35 19.84 -8.58
N VAL A 188 -7.99 20.57 -9.49
CA VAL A 188 -8.89 20.00 -10.50
C VAL A 188 -8.14 19.02 -11.40
N LEU A 189 -6.95 19.38 -11.88
CA LEU A 189 -6.11 18.49 -12.69
C LEU A 189 -5.69 17.23 -11.92
N TYR A 190 -5.37 17.37 -10.63
CA TYR A 190 -5.04 16.22 -9.79
C TYR A 190 -6.17 15.21 -9.72
N PHE A 191 -7.39 15.66 -9.44
CA PHE A 191 -8.54 14.77 -9.35
C PHE A 191 -8.99 14.24 -10.72
N SER A 192 -8.82 15.02 -11.79
CA SER A 192 -9.23 14.65 -13.15
C SER A 192 -8.31 13.61 -13.79
N THR A 193 -7.03 13.58 -13.45
CA THR A 193 -6.06 12.66 -14.09
C THR A 193 -6.34 11.17 -13.83
N ARG A 194 -6.84 10.78 -12.65
CA ARG A 194 -7.13 9.37 -12.35
C ARG A 194 -8.30 8.79 -13.17
N PRO A 195 -9.48 9.42 -13.21
CA PRO A 195 -10.59 8.98 -14.06
C PRO A 195 -10.21 8.90 -15.54
N ILE A 196 -9.40 9.86 -16.01
CA ILE A 196 -8.94 9.90 -17.41
C ILE A 196 -7.97 8.75 -17.71
N GLU A 197 -7.01 8.47 -16.83
CA GLU A 197 -6.10 7.32 -16.98
C GLU A 197 -6.86 5.98 -17.00
N GLU A 198 -7.88 5.81 -16.15
CA GLU A 198 -8.73 4.62 -16.13
C GLU A 198 -9.59 4.50 -17.38
N TYR A 199 -10.16 5.61 -17.87
CA TYR A 199 -10.94 5.65 -19.10
C TYR A 199 -10.08 5.27 -20.32
N ILE A 200 -8.88 5.85 -20.45
CA ILE A 200 -7.95 5.53 -21.55
C ILE A 200 -7.55 4.06 -21.49
N LYS A 201 -7.22 3.51 -20.31
CA LYS A 201 -6.90 2.09 -20.17
C LYS A 201 -8.07 1.18 -20.54
N LYS A 202 -9.31 1.59 -20.27
CA LYS A 202 -10.52 0.82 -20.60
C LYS A 202 -10.82 0.85 -22.10
N VAL A 203 -10.55 1.98 -22.77
CA VAL A 203 -10.71 2.12 -24.23
C VAL A 203 -9.63 1.37 -25.00
N ASN A 204 -8.38 1.38 -24.53
CA ASN A 204 -7.25 0.71 -25.22
C ASN A 204 -7.15 -0.81 -24.97
N LYS A 205 -7.99 -1.36 -24.09
CA LYS A 205 -8.04 -2.80 -23.77
C LYS A 205 -9.15 -3.54 -24.53
N ASN A 206 -10.01 -2.79 -25.24
CA ASN A 206 -10.92 -3.30 -26.27
C ASN A 206 -10.26 -3.12 -27.64
#